data_AF-A0A6M0CEG9-F1
#
_entry.id   AF-A0A6M0CEG9-F1
#
_cell.length_a   1.000
_cell.length_b   1.000
_cell.length_c   1.000
_cell.angle_alpha   90.00
_cell.angle_beta   90.00
_cell.angle_gamma   90.00
#
_symmetry.space_group_name_H-M   'P 1'
#
loop_
_entity.id
_entity.type
_entity.pdbx_description
1 polymer ?
#
loop_
_entity_poly.entity_id
_entity_poly.type
_entity_poly.pdbx_seq_one_letter_code
_entity_poly.pdbx_strand_id
1 'polypeptide(L)'
;MTATTPTLNPFLTNNFAPVREETTADNLKVIGELPPDLSGMFVRNGPNPQFKPIGEYHWFDGDGMLHGVRIKDGKASYRNRYVRTNKFQVENQEGKAVWPGFLNPPQPDNLHVTDINTRNTALVYNSNH
;
A
#
# COMPACT_ATOMS: atom_id res chain seq x y z
N MET A 1 -3.49 32.02 -23.51
CA MET A 1 -3.60 31.25 -22.26
C MET A 1 -3.12 29.84 -22.54
N THR A 2 -1.89 29.50 -22.17
CA THR A 2 -1.37 28.13 -22.31
C THR A 2 -1.90 27.30 -21.15
N ALA A 3 -2.81 26.37 -21.45
CA ALA A 3 -3.22 25.35 -20.50
C ALA A 3 -1.98 24.54 -20.11
N THR A 4 -1.52 24.69 -18.88
CA THR A 4 -0.46 23.86 -18.32
C THR A 4 -1.02 22.45 -18.21
N THR A 5 -0.54 21.52 -19.04
CA THR A 5 -0.84 20.10 -18.87
C THR A 5 -0.54 19.75 -17.41
N PRO A 6 -1.49 19.22 -16.62
CA PRO A 6 -1.22 18.88 -15.24
C PRO A 6 -0.04 17.90 -15.22
N THR A 7 1.07 18.34 -14.63
CA THR A 7 2.25 17.51 -14.44
C THR A 7 1.84 16.32 -13.59
N LEU A 8 1.85 15.14 -14.21
CA LEU A 8 1.49 13.90 -13.56
C LEU A 8 2.46 13.67 -12.39
N ASN A 9 1.92 13.47 -11.18
CA ASN A 9 2.76 13.30 -9.99
C ASN A 9 3.68 12.08 -10.18
N PRO A 10 5.02 12.23 -10.10
CA PRO A 10 5.95 11.12 -10.38
C PRO A 10 5.73 9.92 -9.45
N PHE A 11 5.24 10.16 -8.23
CA PHE A 11 4.94 9.12 -7.23
C PHE A 11 3.59 8.43 -7.41
N LEU A 12 2.90 8.69 -8.54
CA LEU A 12 1.67 8.01 -8.94
C LEU A 12 1.79 7.40 -10.34
N THR A 13 3.02 7.25 -10.86
CA THR A 13 3.28 6.82 -12.24
C THR A 13 4.35 5.75 -12.35
N ASN A 14 4.32 5.00 -13.45
CA ASN A 14 5.31 3.98 -13.77
C ASN A 14 5.49 3.02 -12.59
N ASN A 15 6.72 2.85 -12.09
CA ASN A 15 7.04 1.99 -10.96
C ASN A 15 6.42 2.46 -9.63
N PHE A 16 5.93 3.70 -9.55
CA PHE A 16 5.20 4.26 -8.41
C PHE A 16 3.68 4.30 -8.64
N ALA A 17 3.18 3.73 -9.75
CA ALA A 17 1.75 3.65 -9.98
C ALA A 17 1.08 2.80 -8.88
N PRO A 18 -0.10 3.19 -8.38
CA PRO A 18 -0.78 2.43 -7.34
C PRO A 18 -1.16 1.01 -7.78
N VAL A 19 -0.89 0.03 -6.91
CA VAL A 19 -1.38 -1.34 -7.04
C VAL A 19 -2.81 -1.40 -6.51
N ARG A 20 -3.77 -1.60 -7.41
CA ARG A 20 -5.20 -1.55 -7.05
C ARG A 20 -5.75 -2.87 -6.54
N GLU A 21 -5.13 -3.98 -6.92
CA GLU A 21 -5.66 -5.32 -6.66
C GLU A 21 -4.98 -5.98 -5.45
N GLU A 22 -5.78 -6.62 -4.60
CA GLU A 22 -5.30 -7.53 -3.56
C GLU A 22 -5.31 -8.97 -4.08
N THR A 23 -4.16 -9.44 -4.52
CA THR A 23 -3.96 -10.73 -5.17
C THR A 23 -3.64 -11.84 -4.16
N THR A 24 -4.00 -13.07 -4.51
CA THR A 24 -3.50 -14.30 -3.87
C THR A 24 -3.12 -15.29 -4.95
N ALA A 25 -1.88 -15.75 -4.92
CA ALA A 25 -1.32 -16.67 -5.90
C ALA A 25 -0.57 -17.79 -5.17
N ASP A 26 -1.15 -18.99 -5.16
CA ASP A 26 -0.67 -20.09 -4.31
C ASP A 26 0.45 -20.94 -4.94
N ASN A 27 0.72 -20.78 -6.24
CA ASN A 27 1.77 -21.53 -6.96
C ASN A 27 2.47 -20.63 -8.00
N LEU A 28 3.47 -19.87 -7.56
CA LEU A 28 4.27 -19.04 -8.46
C LEU A 28 5.19 -19.91 -9.32
N LYS A 29 5.41 -19.46 -10.56
CA LYS A 29 6.43 -20.04 -11.44
C LYS A 29 7.81 -19.79 -10.85
N VAL A 30 8.57 -20.86 -10.64
CA VAL A 30 9.97 -20.81 -10.22
C VAL A 30 10.87 -21.00 -11.45
N ILE A 31 11.92 -20.19 -11.55
CA ILE A 31 12.99 -20.35 -12.54
C ILE A 31 14.23 -20.80 -11.77
N GLY A 32 14.74 -21.99 -12.07
CA GLY A 32 15.76 -22.67 -11.24
C GLY A 32 15.09 -23.54 -10.16
N GLU A 33 15.68 -23.58 -8.97
CA GLU A 33 15.22 -24.43 -7.87
C GLU A 33 15.22 -23.65 -6.54
N LEU A 34 14.17 -23.83 -5.74
CA LEU A 34 14.10 -23.33 -4.37
C LEU A 34 14.52 -24.45 -3.42
N PRO A 35 15.47 -24.21 -2.48
CA PRO A 35 15.89 -25.24 -1.53
C PRO A 35 14.69 -25.80 -0.76
N PRO A 36 14.48 -27.13 -0.72
CA PRO A 36 13.34 -27.74 -0.02
C PRO A 36 13.31 -27.39 1.48
N ASP A 37 14.49 -27.23 2.08
CA ASP A 37 14.66 -26.92 3.50
C ASP A 37 14.42 -25.43 3.83
N LEU A 38 14.31 -24.55 2.82
CA LEU A 38 13.97 -23.15 3.04
C LEU A 38 12.46 -23.03 3.29
N SER A 39 12.10 -22.67 4.51
CA SER A 39 10.71 -22.45 4.91
C SER A 39 10.59 -21.12 5.64
N GLY A 40 9.81 -20.19 5.09
CA GLY A 40 9.68 -18.86 5.64
C GLY A 40 8.84 -17.93 4.79
N MET A 41 8.79 -16.67 5.19
CA MET A 41 8.09 -15.63 4.46
C MET A 41 8.91 -14.35 4.42
N PHE A 42 9.06 -13.79 3.24
CA PHE A 42 9.56 -12.44 3.05
C PHE A 42 8.36 -11.50 2.92
N VAL A 43 8.29 -10.48 3.78
CA VAL A 43 7.21 -9.48 3.75
C VAL A 43 7.83 -8.10 3.68
N ARG A 44 7.34 -7.26 2.76
CA ARG A 44 7.67 -5.84 2.68
C ARG A 44 6.43 -4.99 2.90
N ASN A 45 6.61 -3.84 3.52
CA ASN A 45 5.62 -2.77 3.62
C ASN A 45 5.89 -1.72 2.54
N GLY A 46 4.88 -0.91 2.22
CA GLY A 46 5.08 0.29 1.42
C GLY A 46 3.82 1.13 1.28
N PRO A 47 3.99 2.41 0.90
CA PRO A 47 2.88 3.31 0.62
C PRO A 47 2.22 2.96 -0.72
N ASN A 48 0.89 2.87 -0.70
CA ASN A 48 0.09 2.58 -1.87
C ASN A 48 -1.28 3.26 -1.70
N PRO A 49 -1.56 4.41 -2.34
CA PRO A 49 -2.81 5.12 -2.13
C PRO A 49 -3.97 4.34 -2.75
N GLN A 50 -5.00 4.03 -1.96
CA GLN A 50 -6.17 3.29 -2.46
C GLN A 50 -6.97 4.10 -3.49
N PHE A 51 -7.13 5.40 -3.22
CA PHE A 51 -7.89 6.34 -4.05
C PHE A 51 -7.00 7.45 -4.60
N LYS A 52 -7.53 8.20 -5.56
CA LYS A 52 -6.86 9.40 -6.09
C LYS A 52 -6.64 10.40 -4.93
N PRO A 53 -5.39 10.82 -4.64
CA PRO A 53 -5.11 11.77 -3.56
C PRO A 53 -5.78 13.13 -3.77
N ILE A 54 -6.07 13.80 -2.67
CA ILE A 54 -6.52 15.20 -2.65
C ILE A 54 -5.29 16.11 -2.64
N GLY A 55 -5.19 17.02 -3.60
CA GLY A 55 -4.12 18.02 -3.66
C GLY A 55 -2.75 17.45 -4.02
N GLU A 56 -1.70 17.99 -3.40
CA GLU A 56 -0.33 17.51 -3.57
C GLU A 56 -0.14 16.16 -2.89
N TYR A 57 0.64 15.27 -3.52
CA TYR A 57 0.88 13.93 -3.02
C TYR A 57 2.37 13.68 -2.83
N HIS A 58 2.75 13.27 -1.63
CA HIS A 58 4.06 12.75 -1.32
C HIS A 58 4.00 11.22 -1.30
N TRP A 59 5.06 10.55 -1.72
CA TRP A 59 5.13 9.08 -1.68
C TRP A 59 4.90 8.47 -0.29
N PHE A 60 5.02 9.22 0.82
CA PHE A 60 4.72 8.71 2.17
C PHE A 60 3.23 8.78 2.56
N ASP A 61 2.38 9.42 1.75
CA ASP A 61 0.96 9.62 2.09
C ASP A 61 0.10 8.37 1.80
N GLY A 62 0.59 7.43 1.00
CA GLY A 62 -0.17 6.25 0.59
C GLY A 62 -0.50 5.30 1.74
N ASP A 63 -1.63 4.62 1.64
CA ASP A 63 -2.04 3.58 2.60
C ASP A 63 -1.01 2.45 2.65
N GLY A 64 -0.81 1.85 3.82
CA GLY A 64 0.10 0.72 3.95
C GLY A 64 -0.41 -0.48 3.18
N MET A 65 0.41 -0.99 2.26
CA MET A 65 0.17 -2.28 1.60
C MET A 65 1.34 -3.22 1.88
N LEU A 66 0.99 -4.40 2.41
CA LEU A 66 1.93 -5.48 2.61
C LEU A 66 2.01 -6.32 1.34
N HIS A 67 3.23 -6.72 0.98
CA HIS A 67 3.50 -7.71 -0.05
C HIS A 67 4.31 -8.85 0.57
N GLY A 68 3.79 -10.07 0.49
CA GLY A 68 4.40 -11.25 1.07
C GLY A 68 4.69 -12.32 0.01
N VAL A 69 5.88 -12.91 0.07
CA VAL A 69 6.23 -14.15 -0.62
C VAL A 69 6.52 -15.21 0.42
N ARG A 70 5.80 -16.33 0.39
CA ARG A 70 6.06 -17.47 1.24
C ARG A 70 6.78 -18.55 0.44
N ILE A 71 7.83 -19.11 1.01
CA ILE A 71 8.53 -20.28 0.48
C ILE A 71 8.33 -21.44 1.45
N LYS A 72 7.95 -22.60 0.92
CA LYS A 72 7.82 -23.85 1.68
C LYS A 72 7.88 -25.04 0.72
N ASP A 73 8.63 -26.08 1.08
CA ASP A 73 8.72 -27.35 0.35
C ASP A 73 9.06 -27.15 -1.14
N GLY A 74 10.02 -26.25 -1.44
CA GLY A 74 10.43 -25.91 -2.81
C GLY A 74 9.40 -25.11 -3.63
N LYS A 75 8.31 -24.64 -3.02
CA LYS A 75 7.24 -23.86 -3.68
C LYS A 75 7.19 -22.43 -3.17
N ALA A 76 6.73 -21.52 -4.02
CA ALA A 76 6.50 -20.13 -3.66
C ALA A 76 5.04 -19.71 -3.86
N SER A 77 4.51 -18.93 -2.93
CA SER A 77 3.22 -18.25 -3.04
C SER A 77 3.35 -16.76 -2.75
N TYR A 78 2.44 -15.96 -3.31
CA TYR A 78 2.41 -14.50 -3.16
C TYR A 78 1.04 -14.02 -2.68
N ARG A 79 1.07 -12.98 -1.84
CA ARG A 79 -0.13 -12.26 -1.42
C ARG A 79 0.19 -10.80 -1.13
N ASN A 80 -0.69 -9.90 -1.50
CA ASN A 80 -0.67 -8.52 -1.01
C ASN A 80 -2.00 -8.12 -0.37
N ARG A 81 -1.93 -7.32 0.69
CA ARG A 81 -3.11 -6.81 1.39
C ARG A 81 -2.87 -5.38 1.88
N TYR A 82 -3.90 -4.55 1.82
CA TYR A 82 -3.89 -3.29 2.54
C TYR A 82 -3.94 -3.55 4.04
N VAL A 83 -3.18 -2.74 4.79
CA VAL A 83 -3.35 -2.63 6.23
C VAL A 83 -4.67 -1.90 6.47
N ARG A 84 -5.61 -2.55 7.15
CA ARG A 84 -6.97 -2.03 7.38
C ARG A 84 -7.00 -1.00 8.51
N THR A 85 -6.27 0.10 8.34
CA THR A 85 -6.25 1.23 9.28
C THR A 85 -7.60 1.92 9.35
N ASN A 86 -7.82 2.77 10.37
CA ASN A 86 -9.04 3.55 10.49
C ASN A 86 -9.25 4.47 9.27
N LYS A 87 -8.20 5.17 8.83
CA LYS A 87 -8.19 5.93 7.57
C LYS A 87 -8.65 5.08 6.39
N PHE A 88 -8.01 3.92 6.17
CA PHE A 88 -8.36 3.02 5.06
C PHE A 88 -9.84 2.65 5.09
N GLN A 89 -10.36 2.26 6.26
CA GLN A 89 -11.74 1.81 6.39
C GLN A 89 -12.74 2.93 6.07
N VAL A 90 -12.48 4.15 6.54
CA VAL A 90 -13.34 5.31 6.24
C VAL A 90 -13.29 5.66 4.75
N GLU A 91 -12.11 5.77 4.15
CA GLU A 91 -12.00 6.10 2.71
C GLU A 91 -12.63 5.00 1.84
N ASN A 92 -12.50 3.74 2.25
CA ASN A 92 -13.13 2.62 1.57
C ASN A 92 -14.67 2.66 1.66
N GLN A 93 -15.23 3.11 2.80
CA GLN A 93 -16.68 3.31 2.95
C GLN A 93 -17.18 4.48 2.11
N GLU A 94 -16.42 5.57 2.05
CA GLU A 94 -16.74 6.76 1.26
C GLU A 94 -16.48 6.58 -0.25
N GLY A 95 -15.70 5.56 -0.64
CA GLY A 95 -15.32 5.28 -2.02
C GLY A 95 -14.35 6.31 -2.63
N LYS A 96 -13.69 7.11 -1.80
CA LYS A 96 -12.79 8.20 -2.21
C LYS A 96 -11.81 8.56 -1.09
N ALA A 97 -10.74 9.28 -1.44
CA ALA A 97 -9.88 9.92 -0.47
C ALA A 97 -10.68 10.95 0.35
N VAL A 98 -10.44 10.98 1.66
CA VAL A 98 -11.12 11.85 2.63
C VAL A 98 -10.14 12.84 3.25
N TRP A 99 -8.88 12.41 3.44
CA TRP A 99 -7.82 13.27 3.98
C TRP A 99 -6.78 13.61 2.91
N PRO A 100 -6.31 14.86 2.82
CA PRO A 100 -5.18 15.19 1.99
C PRO A 100 -3.86 14.74 2.65
N GLY A 101 -2.79 14.65 1.85
CA GLY A 101 -1.44 14.36 2.34
C GLY A 101 -0.83 15.50 3.16
N PHE A 102 0.27 15.25 3.87
CA PHE A 102 0.85 16.21 4.83
C PHE A 102 1.40 17.50 4.20
N LEU A 103 1.61 17.53 2.88
CA LEU A 103 2.01 18.74 2.15
C LEU A 103 0.88 19.76 2.00
N ASN A 104 -0.37 19.35 2.25
CA ASN A 104 -1.54 20.20 2.10
C ASN A 104 -1.95 20.81 3.46
N PRO A 105 -2.69 21.93 3.45
CA PRO A 105 -3.24 22.49 4.69
C PRO A 105 -4.11 21.47 5.44
N PRO A 106 -4.08 21.47 6.78
CA PRO A 106 -4.96 20.63 7.58
C PRO A 106 -6.43 21.00 7.32
N GLN A 107 -7.31 20.01 7.41
CA GLN A 107 -8.77 20.17 7.27
C GLN A 107 -9.45 20.03 8.65
N PRO A 108 -9.54 21.11 9.44
CA PRO A 108 -10.06 21.07 10.81
C PRO A 108 -11.58 20.83 10.88
N ASP A 109 -12.29 21.02 9.77
CA ASP A 109 -13.72 20.78 9.60
C ASP A 109 -14.05 19.33 9.19
N ASN A 110 -13.03 18.50 8.95
CA ASN A 110 -13.21 17.09 8.65
C ASN A 110 -13.66 16.34 9.91
N LEU A 111 -14.93 15.93 9.92
CA LEU A 111 -15.58 15.28 11.07
C LEU A 111 -15.28 13.77 11.21
N HIS A 112 -14.46 13.20 10.33
CA HIS A 112 -14.07 11.79 10.42
C HIS A 112 -13.02 11.57 11.54
N VAL A 113 -12.71 10.29 11.82
CA VAL A 113 -11.73 9.88 12.85
C VAL A 113 -10.39 10.61 12.72
N THR A 114 -9.76 10.94 13.84
CA THR A 114 -8.48 11.68 13.86
C THR A 114 -7.25 10.80 13.60
N ASP A 115 -7.38 9.47 13.70
CA ASP A 115 -6.28 8.54 13.41
C ASP A 115 -6.13 8.33 11.90
N ILE A 116 -5.27 9.16 11.31
CA ILE A 116 -4.95 9.14 9.88
C ILE A 116 -3.71 8.29 9.54
N ASN A 117 -3.20 7.50 10.49
CA ASN A 117 -1.96 6.74 10.30
C ASN A 117 -2.13 5.66 9.21
N THR A 118 -1.25 5.65 8.23
CA THR A 118 -1.27 4.72 7.09
C THR A 118 -0.56 3.40 7.35
N ARG A 119 0.27 3.31 8.40
CA ARG A 119 1.05 2.12 8.77
C ARG A 119 1.92 1.58 7.62
N ASN A 120 2.54 2.48 6.84
CA ASN A 120 3.23 2.15 5.58
C ASN A 120 4.77 2.07 5.65
N THR A 121 5.39 2.39 6.80
CA THR A 121 6.85 2.62 6.88
C THR A 121 7.66 1.36 7.18
N ALA A 122 7.27 0.60 8.20
CA ALA A 122 8.02 -0.58 8.64
C ALA A 122 7.07 -1.66 9.16
N LEU A 123 7.55 -2.91 9.16
CA LEU A 123 6.88 -4.04 9.79
C LEU A 123 7.92 -4.86 10.55
N VAL A 124 7.47 -5.48 11.63
CA VAL A 124 8.24 -6.48 12.37
C VAL A 124 7.31 -7.63 12.70
N TYR A 125 7.80 -8.85 12.52
CA TYR A 125 7.11 -10.02 13.04
C TYR A 125 7.41 -10.14 14.52
N ASN A 126 6.37 -10.13 15.35
CA ASN A 126 6.50 -10.21 16.80
C ASN A 126 5.35 -11.03 17.41
N SER A 127 5.67 -11.77 18.46
CA SER A 127 4.76 -12.43 19.40
C SER A 127 3.79 -13.51 18.89
N ASN A 128 3.55 -13.69 17.59
CA ASN A 128 2.76 -14.82 17.07
C ASN A 128 1.35 -15.02 17.69
N HIS A 129 0.86 -14.04 18.44
CA HIS A 129 -0.41 -14.03 19.15
C HIS A 129 -1.46 -13.36 18.29
#